data_AF-A0A7Y3G4D8-F1
#
_entry.id   AF-A0A7Y3G4D8-F1
#
_cell.length_a   1.000
_cell.length_b   1.000
_cell.length_c   1.000
_cell.angle_alpha   90.00
_cell.angle_beta   90.00
_cell.angle_gamma   90.00
#
_symmetry.space_group_name_H-M   'P 1'
#
loop_
_entity.id
_entity.type
_entity.pdbx_description
1 polymer ?
#
loop_
_entity_poly.entity_id
_entity_poly.type
_entity_poly.pdbx_seq_one_letter_code
_entity_poly.pdbx_strand_id
1 'polypeptide(L)'
;GIKGGTQSVIGGHSFNEFWSEELKKWILIDVYNGMFIINKSSRELLSVSQLVDYMSGFNADNLDFEILVDRKEPLNKLKLSKYFFDNRNLFFLITNYRIKKVDAFLKYQNIVPLALLHTSLIFFKRYFNYRFYVNENNINYVRETLKPILKYNYAPDFNAGELAGAVAEDAFAEA
;
A
#
# COMPACT_ATOMS: atom_id res chain seq x y z
N GLY A 1 -11.66 14.75 34.74
CA GLY A 1 -10.70 13.66 34.48
C GLY A 1 -11.32 12.66 33.54
N ILE A 2 -10.98 12.75 32.25
CA ILE A 2 -11.14 11.69 31.26
C ILE A 2 -9.82 11.75 30.49
N LYS A 3 -8.88 10.86 30.81
CA LYS A 3 -7.65 10.73 30.02
C LYS A 3 -8.05 9.98 28.73
N GLY A 4 -8.61 10.72 27.78
CA GLY A 4 -8.71 10.28 26.39
C GLY A 4 -7.29 10.19 25.86
N GLY A 5 -6.68 9.01 25.96
CA GLY A 5 -5.45 8.72 25.25
C GLY A 5 -5.75 8.87 23.78
N THR A 6 -5.30 9.98 23.19
CA THR A 6 -5.25 10.14 21.74
C THR A 6 -4.32 9.05 21.23
N GLN A 7 -4.87 7.91 20.82
CA GLN A 7 -4.16 7.04 19.90
C GLN A 7 -3.85 7.94 18.70
N SER A 8 -2.58 8.33 18.56
CA SER A 8 -2.11 8.99 17.36
C SER A 8 -2.49 8.04 16.22
N VAL A 9 -3.47 8.42 15.41
CA VAL A 9 -3.78 7.70 14.18
C VAL A 9 -2.47 7.70 13.40
N ILE A 10 -1.82 6.54 13.36
CA ILE A 10 -0.64 6.36 12.53
C ILE A 10 -1.19 6.48 11.11
N GLY A 11 -0.92 7.60 10.45
CA GLY A 11 -1.39 7.86 9.10
C GLY A 11 -0.90 6.78 8.13
N GLY A 12 -1.53 6.68 6.96
CA GLY A 12 -1.04 5.81 5.90
C GLY A 12 0.37 6.21 5.46
N HIS A 13 1.12 5.24 4.92
CA HIS A 13 2.43 5.47 4.32
C HIS A 13 2.43 4.97 2.89
N SER A 14 3.12 5.67 2.00
CA SER A 14 3.21 5.30 0.58
C SER A 14 4.64 4.88 0.26
N PHE A 15 4.76 3.85 -0.55
CA PHE A 15 6.02 3.30 -1.04
C PHE A 15 5.83 2.87 -2.50
N ASN A 16 6.91 2.45 -3.13
CA ASN A 16 6.93 2.05 -4.53
C ASN A 16 7.44 0.61 -4.67
N GLU A 17 7.16 0.00 -5.82
CA GLU A 17 7.85 -1.18 -6.30
C GLU A 17 8.47 -0.89 -7.65
N PHE A 18 9.61 -1.50 -7.95
CA PHE A 18 10.22 -1.49 -9.27
C PHE A 18 10.65 -2.91 -9.65
N TRP A 19 10.67 -3.19 -10.95
CA TRP A 19 11.16 -4.45 -11.47
C TRP A 19 12.69 -4.43 -11.54
N SER A 20 13.35 -5.42 -10.95
CA SER A 20 14.78 -5.64 -11.10
C SER A 20 15.04 -6.73 -12.12
N GLU A 21 15.72 -6.36 -13.20
CA GLU A 21 16.16 -7.31 -14.23
C GLU A 21 17.20 -8.30 -13.72
N GLU A 22 18.04 -7.90 -12.77
CA GLU A 22 19.08 -8.75 -12.18
C GLU A 22 18.47 -9.84 -11.30
N LEU A 23 17.49 -9.48 -10.46
CA LEU A 23 16.82 -10.42 -9.56
C LEU A 23 15.59 -11.10 -10.19
N LYS A 24 15.21 -10.69 -11.40
CA LYS A 24 14.01 -11.13 -12.12
C LYS A 24 12.76 -11.11 -11.25
N LYS A 25 12.60 -10.04 -10.46
CA LYS A 25 11.46 -9.84 -9.57
C LYS A 25 11.21 -8.38 -9.25
N TRP A 26 10.00 -8.11 -8.76
CA TRP A 26 9.64 -6.82 -8.17
C TRP A 26 10.31 -6.64 -6.81
N ILE A 27 10.72 -5.41 -6.51
CA ILE A 27 11.37 -5.03 -5.26
C ILE A 27 10.65 -3.82 -4.68
N LEU A 28 10.27 -3.92 -3.41
CA LEU A 28 9.71 -2.84 -2.62
C LEU A 28 10.80 -1.84 -2.24
N ILE A 29 10.57 -0.57 -2.56
CA ILE A 29 11.42 0.55 -2.18
C ILE A 29 10.58 1.66 -1.54
N ASP A 30 11.08 2.16 -0.42
CA ASP A 30 10.60 3.42 0.15
C ASP A 30 11.56 4.53 -0.25
N VAL A 31 11.21 5.27 -1.30
CA VAL A 31 12.03 6.37 -1.83
C VAL A 31 12.14 7.51 -0.83
N TYR A 32 11.08 7.77 -0.06
CA TYR A 32 11.08 8.83 0.95
C TYR A 32 12.08 8.52 2.06
N ASN A 33 12.17 7.25 2.48
CA ASN A 33 13.12 6.81 3.49
C ASN A 33 14.47 6.34 2.93
N GLY A 34 14.59 6.20 1.60
CA GLY A 34 15.80 5.72 0.94
C GLY A 34 16.18 4.31 1.38
N MET A 35 15.21 3.39 1.44
CA MET A 35 15.41 2.06 2.01
C MET A 35 14.66 0.96 1.26
N PHE A 36 15.17 -0.26 1.41
CA PHE A 36 14.49 -1.51 1.06
C PHE A 36 14.02 -2.25 2.32
N ILE A 37 13.13 -3.21 2.10
CA ILE A 37 12.77 -4.22 3.10
C ILE A 37 13.45 -5.53 2.73
N ILE A 38 14.06 -6.16 3.73
CA ILE A 38 14.83 -7.39 3.56
C ILE A 38 14.44 -8.46 4.56
N ASN A 39 14.72 -9.70 4.20
CA ASN A 39 14.83 -10.78 5.17
C ASN A 39 16.16 -10.66 5.96
N LYS A 40 16.09 -10.72 7.28
CA LYS A 40 17.26 -10.61 8.19
C LYS A 40 18.32 -11.67 7.95
N SER A 41 17.91 -12.92 7.68
CA SER A 41 18.80 -14.06 7.56
C SER A 41 19.40 -14.18 6.17
N SER A 42 18.57 -14.10 5.12
CA SER A 42 19.04 -14.28 3.73
C SER A 42 19.55 -12.99 3.09
N ARG A 43 19.27 -11.82 3.69
CA ARG A 43 19.52 -10.49 3.09
C ARG A 43 18.78 -10.28 1.76
N GLU A 44 17.76 -11.09 1.48
CA GLU A 44 16.97 -10.98 0.26
C GLU A 44 16.07 -9.74 0.30
N LEU A 45 16.12 -8.92 -0.76
CA LEU A 45 15.21 -7.80 -1.00
C LEU A 45 13.80 -8.31 -1.27
N LEU A 46 12.78 -7.75 -0.63
CA LEU A 46 11.40 -8.25 -0.73
C LEU A 46 10.55 -7.42 -1.68
N SER A 47 9.61 -8.08 -2.36
CA SER A 47 8.43 -7.43 -2.95
C SER A 47 7.35 -7.19 -1.88
N VAL A 48 6.31 -6.41 -2.22
CA VAL A 48 5.12 -6.21 -1.38
C VAL A 48 4.37 -7.52 -1.17
N SER A 49 4.28 -8.37 -2.20
CA SER A 49 3.63 -9.69 -2.05
C SER A 49 4.35 -10.55 -1.01
N GLN A 50 5.68 -10.64 -1.09
CA GLN A 50 6.50 -11.36 -0.12
C GLN A 50 6.38 -10.74 1.28
N LEU A 51 6.39 -9.41 1.40
CA LEU A 51 6.16 -8.73 2.68
C LEU A 51 4.80 -9.16 3.28
N VAL A 52 3.73 -9.12 2.49
CA VAL A 52 2.39 -9.53 2.94
C VAL A 52 2.38 -10.99 3.40
N ASP A 53 3.08 -11.88 2.70
CA ASP A 53 3.22 -13.28 3.11
C ASP A 53 3.91 -13.40 4.48
N TYR A 54 5.03 -12.71 4.69
CA TYR A 54 5.72 -12.69 6.00
C TYR A 54 4.84 -12.14 7.11
N MET A 55 4.11 -11.06 6.84
CA MET A 55 3.24 -10.40 7.81
C MET A 55 2.04 -11.28 8.19
N SER A 56 1.42 -11.91 7.20
CA SER A 56 0.28 -12.80 7.41
C SER A 56 0.65 -14.11 8.10
N GLY A 57 1.89 -14.59 7.92
CA GLY A 57 2.42 -15.78 8.56
C GLY A 57 3.03 -15.55 9.95
N PHE A 58 2.85 -14.36 10.54
CA PHE A 58 3.44 -13.97 11.84
C PHE A 58 4.97 -14.04 11.89
N ASN A 59 5.63 -13.88 10.74
CA ASN A 59 7.09 -13.95 10.60
C ASN A 59 7.73 -12.54 10.48
N ALA A 60 7.07 -11.50 10.99
CA ALA A 60 7.54 -10.11 10.94
C ALA A 60 8.90 -9.93 11.64
N ASP A 61 9.22 -10.76 12.64
CA ASP A 61 10.50 -10.73 13.34
C ASP A 61 11.68 -11.09 12.44
N ASN A 62 11.45 -11.73 11.29
CA ASN A 62 12.49 -12.05 10.30
C ASN A 62 12.75 -10.92 9.31
N LEU A 63 12.11 -9.75 9.47
CA LEU A 63 12.22 -8.62 8.55
C LEU A 63 13.07 -7.49 9.15
N ASP A 64 13.84 -6.81 8.31
CA ASP A 64 14.57 -5.57 8.66
C ASP A 64 14.57 -4.60 7.47
N PHE A 65 15.12 -3.41 7.72
CA PHE A 65 15.30 -2.36 6.73
C PHE A 65 16.76 -2.27 6.28
N GLU A 66 16.98 -2.21 4.98
CA GLU A 66 18.28 -1.88 4.38
C GLU A 66 18.28 -0.44 3.90
N ILE A 67 19.09 0.40 4.56
CA ILE A 67 19.14 1.85 4.30
C ILE A 67 20.23 2.11 3.25
N LEU A 68 19.87 2.79 2.17
CA LEU A 68 20.75 3.06 1.03
C LEU A 68 21.43 4.42 1.11
N VAL A 69 20.86 5.34 1.89
CA VAL A 69 21.30 6.73 1.95
C VAL A 69 21.93 6.99 3.31
N ASP A 70 23.14 7.54 3.29
CA ASP A 70 23.78 8.02 4.51
C ASP A 70 23.02 9.27 4.98
N ARG A 71 22.25 9.12 6.06
CA ARG A 71 21.32 10.13 6.56
C ARG A 71 21.94 10.90 7.71
N LYS A 72 21.77 12.22 7.67
CA LYS A 72 22.17 13.11 8.78
C LYS A 72 21.42 12.80 10.08
N GLU A 73 20.18 12.33 9.97
CA GLU A 73 19.38 11.91 11.13
C GLU A 73 19.10 10.40 11.08
N PRO A 74 19.21 9.71 12.22
CA PRO A 74 18.92 8.29 12.30
C PRO A 74 17.43 8.03 12.03
N LEU A 75 17.15 7.04 11.20
CA LEU A 75 15.78 6.61 10.94
C LEU A 75 15.11 6.11 12.22
N ASN A 76 13.90 6.59 12.47
CA ASN A 76 13.08 6.08 13.55
C ASN A 76 12.51 4.70 13.17
N LYS A 77 13.30 3.65 13.41
CA LYS A 77 12.93 2.26 13.11
C LYS A 77 11.60 1.86 13.75
N LEU A 78 11.31 2.33 14.97
CA LEU A 78 10.02 2.05 15.64
C LEU A 78 8.83 2.59 14.86
N LYS A 79 8.97 3.78 14.25
CA LYS A 79 7.93 4.36 13.40
C LYS A 79 7.79 3.57 12.10
N LEU A 80 8.89 3.14 11.49
CA LEU A 80 8.84 2.35 10.25
C LEU A 80 8.24 0.98 10.47
N SER A 81 8.61 0.29 11.55
CA SER A 81 8.02 -1.00 11.90
C SER A 81 6.51 -0.89 12.06
N LYS A 82 5.98 0.24 12.52
CA LYS A 82 4.53 0.48 12.53
C LYS A 82 3.92 0.60 11.13
N TYR A 83 4.63 1.13 10.14
CA TYR A 83 4.13 1.26 8.77
C TYR A 83 4.22 -0.04 7.96
N PHE A 84 5.24 -0.86 8.21
CA PHE A 84 5.51 -2.03 7.38
C PHE A 84 5.29 -3.36 8.10
N PHE A 85 5.50 -3.39 9.42
CA PHE A 85 5.55 -4.63 10.21
C PHE A 85 4.43 -4.73 11.27
N ASP A 86 3.35 -3.95 11.14
CA ASP A 86 2.14 -4.15 11.94
C ASP A 86 1.17 -5.05 11.18
N ASN A 87 0.76 -6.17 11.79
CA ASN A 87 -0.18 -7.14 11.18
C ASN A 87 -1.56 -6.54 10.88
N ARG A 88 -1.85 -5.33 11.40
CA ARG A 88 -3.09 -4.59 11.13
C ARG A 88 -3.00 -3.71 9.88
N ASN A 89 -1.84 -3.64 9.24
CA ASN A 89 -1.67 -2.83 8.04
C ASN A 89 -2.31 -3.51 6.85
N LEU A 90 -3.06 -2.72 6.07
CA LEU A 90 -3.60 -3.13 4.79
C LEU A 90 -2.72 -2.58 3.68
N PHE A 91 -2.14 -3.47 2.89
CA PHE A 91 -1.35 -3.13 1.72
C PHE A 91 -2.26 -3.07 0.50
N PHE A 92 -2.16 -1.99 -0.27
CA PHE A 92 -2.94 -1.82 -1.49
C PHE A 92 -2.12 -1.11 -2.58
N LEU A 93 -2.38 -1.50 -3.82
CA LEU A 93 -1.90 -0.88 -5.03
C LEU A 93 -2.90 0.17 -5.49
N ILE A 94 -2.42 1.37 -5.76
CA ILE A 94 -3.19 2.41 -6.44
C ILE A 94 -3.08 2.17 -7.93
N THR A 95 -4.18 1.79 -8.55
CA THR A 95 -4.31 1.58 -10.00
C THR A 95 -5.00 2.78 -10.65
N ASN A 96 -4.83 2.94 -11.97
CA ASN A 96 -5.31 4.10 -12.71
C ASN A 96 -4.77 5.43 -12.14
N TYR A 97 -3.47 5.47 -11.83
CA TYR A 97 -2.80 6.61 -11.20
C TYR A 97 -2.70 7.81 -12.14
N ARG A 98 -3.75 8.65 -12.17
CA ARG A 98 -3.87 9.86 -13.00
C ARG A 98 -3.67 11.14 -12.20
N ILE A 99 -2.65 11.17 -11.32
CA ILE A 99 -2.44 12.26 -10.36
C ILE A 99 -2.43 13.64 -11.01
N LYS A 100 -1.78 13.80 -12.17
CA LYS A 100 -1.75 15.09 -12.90
C LYS A 100 -3.14 15.62 -13.25
N LYS A 101 -4.07 14.75 -13.64
CA LYS A 101 -5.46 15.14 -13.98
C LYS A 101 -6.27 15.42 -12.73
N VAL A 102 -6.06 14.63 -11.67
CA VAL A 102 -6.70 14.83 -10.36
C VAL A 102 -6.25 16.16 -9.77
N ASP A 103 -4.94 16.42 -9.70
CA ASP A 103 -4.38 17.68 -9.19
C ASP A 103 -4.85 18.89 -9.99
N ALA A 104 -4.89 18.78 -11.33
CA ALA A 104 -5.43 19.83 -12.17
C ALA A 104 -6.89 20.14 -11.84
N PHE A 105 -7.71 19.13 -11.54
CA PHE A 105 -9.10 19.30 -11.13
C PHE A 105 -9.22 19.84 -9.69
N LEU A 106 -8.34 19.44 -8.78
CA LEU A 106 -8.34 19.93 -7.40
C LEU A 106 -7.92 21.40 -7.28
N LYS A 107 -7.31 22.00 -8.32
CA LYS A 107 -7.05 23.46 -8.36
C LYS A 107 -8.32 24.31 -8.25
N TYR A 108 -9.49 23.75 -8.57
CA TYR A 108 -10.78 24.44 -8.41
C TYR A 108 -11.27 24.52 -6.95
N GLN A 109 -10.49 24.04 -5.96
CA GLN A 109 -10.87 24.04 -4.54
C GLN A 109 -11.17 25.42 -3.94
N ASN A 110 -10.64 26.48 -4.55
CA ASN A 110 -10.93 27.86 -4.13
C ASN A 110 -12.34 28.33 -4.53
N ILE A 111 -13.01 27.61 -5.44
CA ILE A 111 -14.33 27.95 -5.98
C ILE A 111 -15.37 26.91 -5.52
N VAL A 112 -14.97 25.63 -5.46
CA VAL A 112 -15.84 24.51 -5.10
C VAL A 112 -15.29 23.83 -3.84
N PRO A 113 -16.12 23.54 -2.82
CA PRO A 113 -15.68 22.78 -1.65
C PRO A 113 -14.95 21.49 -2.01
N LEU A 114 -13.82 21.24 -1.35
CA LEU A 114 -12.96 20.08 -1.62
C LEU A 114 -13.73 18.75 -1.62
N ALA A 115 -14.67 18.58 -0.68
CA ALA A 115 -15.52 17.40 -0.59
C ALA A 115 -16.34 17.16 -1.87
N LEU A 116 -16.88 18.20 -2.50
CA LEU A 116 -17.63 18.08 -3.75
C LEU A 116 -16.72 17.74 -4.93
N LEU A 117 -15.49 18.26 -4.95
CA LEU A 117 -14.51 17.90 -5.96
C LEU A 117 -14.16 16.40 -5.90
N HIS A 118 -13.80 15.89 -4.72
CA HIS A 118 -13.56 14.44 -4.56
C HIS A 118 -14.80 13.61 -4.90
N THR A 119 -15.98 14.02 -4.42
CA THR A 119 -17.25 13.33 -4.72
C THR A 119 -17.50 13.26 -6.23
N SER A 120 -17.29 14.35 -6.96
CA SER A 120 -17.44 14.36 -8.42
C SER A 120 -16.47 13.42 -9.13
N LEU A 121 -15.20 13.37 -8.70
CA LEU A 121 -14.22 12.44 -9.27
C LEU A 121 -14.64 10.99 -9.06
N ILE A 122 -15.23 10.67 -7.90
CA ILE A 122 -15.79 9.35 -7.59
C ILE A 122 -16.98 9.06 -8.51
N PHE A 123 -17.95 9.98 -8.61
CA PHE A 123 -19.14 9.82 -9.46
C PHE A 123 -18.80 9.60 -10.94
N PHE A 124 -17.80 10.31 -11.45
CA PHE A 124 -17.35 10.17 -12.84
C PHE A 124 -16.38 8.99 -13.06
N LYS A 125 -16.13 8.14 -12.05
CA LYS A 125 -15.16 7.03 -12.10
C LYS A 125 -13.77 7.50 -12.55
N ARG A 126 -13.39 8.72 -12.16
CA ARG A 126 -12.09 9.35 -12.46
C ARG A 126 -11.16 9.36 -11.26
N TYR A 127 -11.65 8.91 -10.10
CA TYR A 127 -10.84 8.74 -8.92
C TYR A 127 -9.92 7.52 -9.05
N PHE A 128 -8.95 7.43 -8.13
CA PHE A 128 -8.03 6.30 -8.10
C PHE A 128 -8.77 5.00 -7.79
N ASN A 129 -8.28 3.92 -8.38
CA ASN A 129 -8.73 2.57 -8.06
C ASN A 129 -7.74 1.95 -7.06
N TYR A 130 -8.24 1.14 -6.13
CA TYR A 130 -7.43 0.52 -5.10
C TYR A 130 -7.58 -1.00 -5.19
N ARG A 131 -6.45 -1.71 -5.30
CA ARG A 131 -6.41 -3.17 -5.28
C ARG A 131 -5.65 -3.62 -4.04
N PHE A 132 -6.23 -4.45 -3.20
CA PHE A 132 -5.58 -4.91 -1.98
C PHE A 132 -4.71 -6.13 -2.26
N TYR A 133 -3.54 -6.21 -1.63
CA TYR A 133 -2.72 -7.41 -1.65
C TYR A 133 -3.33 -8.43 -0.69
N VAL A 134 -3.80 -9.55 -1.25
CA VAL A 134 -4.47 -10.61 -0.51
C VAL A 134 -3.79 -11.95 -0.74
N ASN A 135 -3.74 -12.78 0.30
CA ASN A 135 -3.32 -14.17 0.25
C ASN A 135 -4.26 -15.01 1.14
N GLU A 136 -4.05 -16.32 1.17
CA GLU A 136 -4.90 -17.25 1.92
C GLU A 136 -4.98 -16.91 3.42
N ASN A 137 -3.88 -16.40 3.98
CA ASN A 137 -3.75 -16.11 5.41
C ASN A 137 -4.41 -14.77 5.82
N ASN A 138 -4.49 -13.79 4.92
CA ASN A 138 -5.00 -12.45 5.24
C ASN A 138 -6.39 -12.14 4.68
N ILE A 139 -6.92 -12.95 3.75
CA ILE A 139 -8.16 -12.61 3.01
C ILE A 139 -9.36 -12.35 3.94
N ASN A 140 -9.51 -13.13 5.01
CA ASN A 140 -10.60 -12.96 5.97
C ASN A 140 -10.43 -11.67 6.79
N TYR A 141 -9.20 -11.34 7.17
CA TYR A 141 -8.89 -10.09 7.86
C TYR A 141 -9.20 -8.87 6.98
N VAL A 142 -8.75 -8.90 5.72
CA VAL A 142 -9.03 -7.83 4.75
C VAL A 142 -10.53 -7.70 4.53
N ARG A 143 -11.25 -8.80 4.33
CA ARG A 143 -12.71 -8.81 4.11
C ARG A 143 -13.47 -8.22 5.29
N GLU A 144 -13.19 -8.66 6.53
CA GLU A 144 -13.88 -8.14 7.71
C GLU A 144 -13.52 -6.68 8.01
N THR A 145 -12.28 -6.27 7.74
CA THR A 145 -11.85 -4.87 7.91
C THR A 145 -12.53 -3.95 6.90
N LEU A 146 -12.70 -4.40 5.65
CA LEU A 146 -13.36 -3.64 4.59
C LEU A 146 -14.88 -3.74 4.64
N LYS A 147 -15.45 -4.77 5.26
CA LYS A 147 -16.91 -4.99 5.37
C LYS A 147 -17.71 -3.75 5.79
N PRO A 148 -17.36 -2.97 6.83
CA PRO A 148 -18.10 -1.76 7.16
C PRO A 148 -18.01 -0.68 6.08
N ILE A 149 -16.92 -0.64 5.32
CA ILE A 149 -16.68 0.32 4.22
C ILE A 149 -17.44 -0.11 2.95
N LEU A 150 -17.47 -1.42 2.68
CA LEU A 150 -18.09 -2.04 1.50
C LEU A 150 -19.59 -2.33 1.69
N LYS A 151 -20.12 -2.34 2.92
CA LYS A 151 -21.56 -2.54 3.18
C LYS A 151 -22.44 -1.48 2.49
N TYR A 152 -21.85 -0.37 2.04
CA TYR A 152 -22.49 0.69 1.28
C TYR A 152 -22.24 0.65 -0.24
N ASN A 153 -21.40 -0.26 -0.75
CA ASN A 153 -21.13 -0.40 -2.18
C ASN A 153 -21.02 -1.90 -2.55
N TYR A 154 -22.09 -2.44 -3.14
CA TYR A 154 -22.11 -3.76 -3.75
C TYR A 154 -21.05 -3.89 -4.87
N ALA A 155 -20.21 -4.91 -4.81
CA ALA A 155 -19.59 -5.56 -5.97
C ALA A 155 -19.32 -7.04 -5.61
N PRO A 156 -19.92 -8.04 -6.30
CA PRO A 156 -19.92 -9.45 -5.85
C PRO A 156 -18.68 -10.26 -6.19
N ASP A 157 -17.74 -9.76 -6.98
CA ASP A 157 -16.71 -10.62 -7.59
C ASP A 157 -15.34 -10.42 -6.94
N PHE A 158 -15.22 -10.91 -5.70
CA PHE A 158 -13.92 -11.14 -5.04
C PHE A 158 -13.47 -12.59 -5.31
N ASN A 159 -13.05 -12.88 -6.54
CA ASN A 159 -12.41 -14.15 -6.87
C ASN A 159 -10.92 -14.08 -6.57
N ALA A 160 -10.48 -14.82 -5.56
CA ALA A 160 -9.07 -14.94 -5.14
C ALA A 160 -8.15 -15.49 -6.26
N GLY A 161 -8.72 -16.14 -7.29
CA GLY A 161 -7.97 -16.75 -8.39
C GLY A 161 -7.43 -15.77 -9.46
N GLU A 162 -7.99 -14.57 -9.61
CA GLU A 162 -7.52 -13.61 -10.62
C GLU A 162 -6.35 -12.72 -10.15
N LEU A 163 -6.10 -12.67 -8.84
CA LEU A 163 -5.06 -11.81 -8.26
C LEU A 163 -3.65 -12.44 -8.28
N ALA A 164 -3.53 -13.75 -8.49
CA ALA A 164 -2.23 -14.43 -8.58
C ALA A 164 -1.58 -14.33 -9.97
N GLY A 165 -2.34 -13.96 -11.02
CA GLY A 165 -1.85 -13.93 -12.42
C GLY A 165 -1.77 -12.54 -13.06
N ALA A 166 -2.58 -11.57 -12.62
CA ALA A 166 -2.80 -10.32 -13.38
C ALA A 166 -1.85 -9.16 -13.03
N VAL A 167 -0.64 -9.43 -12.54
CA VAL A 167 0.41 -8.40 -12.34
C VAL A 167 1.53 -8.54 -13.39
N ALA A 168 1.55 -9.64 -14.15
CA ALA A 168 2.59 -9.88 -15.16
C ALA A 168 2.18 -9.50 -16.59
N GLU A 169 0.91 -9.66 -17.00
CA GLU A 169 0.56 -9.52 -18.43
C GLU A 169 0.09 -8.12 -18.85
N ASP A 170 -0.61 -7.37 -17.98
CA ASP A 170 -1.19 -6.07 -18.36
C ASP A 170 -0.13 -4.94 -18.50
N ALA A 171 1.10 -5.16 -18.05
CA ALA A 171 2.22 -4.23 -18.24
C ALA A 171 2.92 -4.38 -19.62
N PHE A 172 2.60 -5.42 -20.40
CA PHE A 172 3.24 -5.69 -21.69
C PHE A 172 2.41 -5.25 -22.91
N ALA A 173 1.20 -4.72 -22.72
CA ALA A 173 0.33 -4.35 -23.84
C ALA A 173 0.44 -2.88 -24.30
N GLU A 174 1.13 -2.00 -23.57
CA GLU A 174 1.28 -0.57 -23.94
C GLU A 174 2.73 -0.05 -23.72
N ALA A 175 3.72 -0.78 -24.24
CA ALA A 175 5.09 -0.28 -24.43
C ALA A 175 5.42 -0.15 -25.92
#